data_AF-A0AAN7Q6Z8-F1
#
_entry.id   AF-A0AAN7Q6Z8-F1
#
_cell.length_a   1.000
_cell.length_b   1.000
_cell.length_c   1.000
_cell.angle_alpha   90.00
_cell.angle_beta   90.00
_cell.angle_gamma   90.00
#
_symmetry.space_group_name_H-M   'P 1'
#
loop_
_entity.id
_entity.type
_entity.pdbx_description
1 polymer ?
#
loop_
_entity_poly.entity_id
_entity_poly.type
_entity_poly.pdbx_seq_one_letter_code
_entity_poly.pdbx_strand_id
1 'polypeptide(L)'
;MSVSLNQLKSPETFYRSLAAKLVIGMPFKDLATVDSILLRELPPVDDAEARLALKRLIDVSLGVITPLEEQFTKPLPNALVLVNLKELSSDAFKLLPEGT
;
A
#
# COMPACT_ATOMS: atom_id res chain seq x y z
N MET A 1 -10.08 -3.16 -0.08
CA MET A 1 -10.65 -2.22 0.93
C MET A 1 -10.07 -0.83 0.72
N SER A 2 -10.86 0.25 0.74
CA SER A 2 -10.33 1.62 0.60
C SER A 2 -9.76 2.10 1.92
N VAL A 3 -8.53 2.62 1.91
CA VAL A 3 -7.81 3.06 3.11
C VAL A 3 -7.47 4.55 2.99
N SER A 4 -7.57 5.28 4.11
CA SER A 4 -7.19 6.70 4.20
C SER A 4 -5.93 6.88 5.05
N LEU A 5 -5.19 7.97 4.83
CA LEU A 5 -3.94 8.24 5.56
C LEU A 5 -4.12 8.30 7.08
N ASN A 6 -5.29 8.75 7.56
CA ASN A 6 -5.56 8.80 9.00
C ASN A 6 -5.56 7.41 9.67
N GLN A 7 -5.87 6.35 8.92
CA GLN A 7 -5.83 4.99 9.45
C GLN A 7 -4.38 4.51 9.66
N LEU A 8 -3.40 5.07 8.95
CA LEU A 8 -1.98 4.70 9.10
C LEU A 8 -1.34 5.25 10.38
N LYS A 9 -1.96 6.24 11.05
CA LYS A 9 -1.47 6.85 12.30
C LYS A 9 -1.49 5.89 13.49
N SER A 10 -2.24 4.80 13.40
CA SER A 10 -2.30 3.78 14.47
C SER A 10 -2.21 2.39 13.84
N PRO A 11 -0.98 1.91 13.55
CA PRO A 11 -0.75 0.69 12.77
C PRO A 11 -1.43 -0.55 13.35
N GLU A 12 -1.41 -0.74 14.66
CA GLU A 12 -2.03 -1.93 15.28
C GLU A 12 -3.56 -1.99 15.07
N THR A 13 -4.24 -0.87 15.28
CA THR A 13 -5.68 -0.75 15.04
C THR A 13 -5.99 -0.96 13.56
N PHE A 14 -5.15 -0.41 12.68
CA PHE A 14 -5.28 -0.59 11.25
C PHE A 14 -5.13 -2.05 10.84
N TYR A 15 -4.10 -2.75 11.30
CA TYR A 15 -3.89 -4.18 11.00
C TYR A 15 -5.06 -5.04 11.49
N ARG A 16 -5.57 -4.77 12.70
CA ARG A 16 -6.76 -5.46 13.21
C ARG A 16 -7.99 -5.18 12.35
N SER A 17 -8.15 -3.97 11.84
CA SER A 17 -9.26 -3.62 10.93
C SER A 17 -9.21 -4.37 9.59
N LEU A 18 -8.02 -4.81 9.18
CA LEU A 18 -7.81 -5.69 8.02
C LEU A 18 -8.00 -7.18 8.33
N ALA A 19 -8.44 -7.50 9.55
CA ALA A 19 -8.47 -8.86 10.10
C ALA A 19 -7.11 -9.56 10.08
N ALA A 20 -6.00 -8.79 10.14
CA ALA A 20 -4.68 -9.36 10.35
C ALA A 20 -4.50 -9.74 11.83
N LYS A 21 -3.89 -10.91 12.07
CA LYS A 21 -3.43 -11.27 13.42
C LYS A 21 -2.20 -10.44 13.76
N LEU A 22 -1.99 -10.15 15.04
CA LEU A 22 -0.79 -9.47 15.51
C LEU A 22 0.11 -10.44 16.25
N VAL A 23 1.37 -10.52 15.81
CA VAL A 23 2.43 -11.28 16.47
C VAL A 23 3.53 -10.30 16.83
N ILE A 24 3.68 -9.99 18.11
CA ILE A 24 4.67 -9.01 18.61
C ILE A 24 4.55 -7.66 17.88
N GLY A 25 3.32 -7.15 17.71
CA GLY A 25 3.04 -5.88 17.04
C GLY A 25 3.19 -5.88 15.51
N MET A 26 3.60 -7.00 14.89
CA MET A 26 3.65 -7.16 13.45
C MET A 26 2.37 -7.79 12.90
N PRO A 27 1.89 -7.37 11.72
CA PRO A 27 0.76 -8.02 11.06
C PRO A 27 1.16 -9.42 10.59
N PHE A 28 0.22 -10.36 10.66
CA PHE A 28 0.36 -11.71 10.14
C PHE A 28 -0.90 -12.05 9.32
N LYS A 29 -0.70 -12.43 8.06
CA LYS A 29 -1.78 -12.80 7.14
C LYS A 29 -2.32 -14.17 7.51
N ASP A 30 -3.63 -14.23 7.67
CA ASP A 30 -4.40 -15.45 7.86
C ASP A 30 -5.45 -15.56 6.74
N LEU A 31 -6.17 -16.68 6.68
CA LEU A 31 -7.19 -16.95 5.67
C LEU A 31 -8.30 -15.88 5.63
N ALA A 32 -8.62 -15.28 6.77
CA ALA A 32 -9.65 -14.25 6.87
C ALA A 32 -9.13 -12.81 6.67
N THR A 33 -7.82 -12.62 6.49
CA THR A 33 -7.21 -11.31 6.30
C THR A 33 -7.50 -10.81 4.89
N VAL A 34 -7.74 -9.51 4.75
CA VAL A 34 -7.96 -8.88 3.44
C VAL A 34 -6.75 -9.09 2.53
N ASP A 35 -6.97 -9.48 1.27
CA ASP A 35 -5.87 -9.72 0.32
C ASP A 35 -5.25 -8.44 -0.24
N SER A 36 -6.04 -7.37 -0.39
CA SER A 36 -5.55 -6.11 -0.95
C SER A 36 -6.25 -4.86 -0.42
N ILE A 37 -5.47 -3.80 -0.27
CA ILE A 37 -5.92 -2.45 0.09
C ILE A 37 -5.72 -1.49 -1.08
N LEU A 38 -6.61 -0.51 -1.19
CA LEU A 38 -6.50 0.59 -2.14
C LEU A 38 -6.19 1.86 -1.36
N LEU A 39 -4.99 2.42 -1.59
CA LEU A 39 -4.57 3.72 -1.08
C LEU A 39 -4.66 4.74 -2.21
N ARG A 40 -5.58 5.70 -2.07
CA ARG A 40 -5.73 6.79 -3.05
C ARG A 40 -4.61 7.82 -2.97
N GLU A 41 -4.06 7.99 -1.77
CA GLU A 41 -2.99 8.94 -1.48
C GLU A 41 -1.88 8.17 -0.77
N LEU A 42 -0.63 8.37 -1.20
CA LEU A 42 0.54 7.76 -0.56
C LEU A 42 1.08 8.67 0.54
N PRO A 43 1.54 8.10 1.66
CA PRO A 43 2.21 8.88 2.69
C PRO A 43 3.46 9.57 2.12
N PRO A 44 3.77 10.79 2.61
CA PRO A 44 4.99 11.51 2.25
C PRO A 44 6.25 10.64 2.41
N VAL A 45 7.31 10.97 1.67
CA VAL A 45 8.60 10.25 1.78
C VAL A 45 9.19 10.38 3.19
N ASP A 46 8.94 11.50 3.86
CA ASP A 46 9.45 11.80 5.20
C ASP A 46 8.66 11.09 6.33
N ASP A 47 7.46 10.57 6.04
CA ASP A 47 6.65 9.85 7.03
C ASP A 47 7.09 8.39 7.13
N ALA A 48 8.18 8.18 7.88
CA ALA A 48 8.78 6.88 8.08
C ALA A 48 7.84 5.87 8.77
N GLU A 49 6.98 6.33 9.69
CA GLU A 49 6.09 5.44 10.43
C GLU A 49 4.97 4.89 9.54
N ALA A 50 4.30 5.75 8.76
CA ALA A 50 3.26 5.32 7.84
C ALA A 50 3.83 4.42 6.74
N ARG A 51 5.02 4.74 6.21
CA ARG A 51 5.70 3.89 5.22
C ARG A 51 6.13 2.55 5.78
N LEU A 52 6.65 2.51 7.01
CA LEU A 52 6.97 1.27 7.69
C LEU A 52 5.72 0.42 7.89
N ALA A 53 4.59 1.05 8.23
CA ALA A 53 3.34 0.34 8.43
C ALA A 53 2.84 -0.35 7.14
N LEU A 54 2.96 0.33 5.99
CA LEU A 54 2.66 -0.23 4.67
C LEU A 54 3.65 -1.32 4.26
N LYS A 55 4.96 -1.08 4.46
CA LYS A 55 6.00 -2.07 4.15
C LYS A 55 5.75 -3.40 4.87
N ARG A 56 5.39 -3.36 6.16
CA ARG A 56 5.06 -4.57 6.94
C ARG A 56 3.88 -5.35 6.37
N LEU A 57 2.91 -4.69 5.74
CA LEU A 57 1.80 -5.37 5.07
C LEU A 57 2.25 -6.04 3.78
N ILE A 58 3.09 -5.35 3.01
CA ILE A 58 3.67 -5.87 1.77
C ILE A 58 4.55 -7.09 2.06
N ASP A 59 5.38 -7.03 3.10
CA ASP A 59 6.26 -8.12 3.54
C ASP A 59 5.46 -9.39 3.93
N VAL A 60 4.18 -9.21 4.30
CA VAL A 60 3.24 -10.26 4.71
C VAL A 60 2.31 -10.66 3.55
N SER A 61 2.68 -10.29 2.31
CA SER A 61 1.97 -10.61 1.07
C SER A 61 0.54 -10.06 1.01
N LEU A 62 0.32 -8.88 1.58
CA LEU A 62 -0.89 -8.10 1.37
C LEU A 62 -0.66 -7.09 0.25
N GLY A 63 -1.52 -7.12 -0.78
CA GLY A 63 -1.39 -6.26 -1.94
C GLY A 63 -1.73 -4.81 -1.61
N VAL A 64 -0.83 -3.88 -1.92
CA VAL A 64 -1.05 -2.43 -1.75
C VAL A 64 -1.25 -1.82 -3.13
N ILE A 65 -2.48 -1.39 -3.44
CA ILE A 65 -2.84 -0.82 -4.73
C ILE A 65 -2.83 0.72 -4.63
N THR A 66 -2.17 1.38 -5.57
CA THR A 66 -1.96 2.84 -5.59
C THR A 66 -2.19 3.42 -6.99
N PRO A 67 -2.73 4.65 -7.13
CA PRO A 67 -2.81 5.33 -8.41
C PRO A 67 -1.44 5.63 -9.02
N LEU A 68 -1.37 5.62 -10.34
CA LEU A 68 -0.18 5.94 -11.11
C LEU A 68 0.44 7.31 -10.75
N GLU A 69 -0.37 8.35 -10.56
CA GLU A 69 0.10 9.71 -10.24
C GLU A 69 0.87 9.78 -8.90
N GLU A 70 0.35 9.11 -7.87
CA GLU A 70 0.98 9.08 -6.55
C GLU A 70 2.28 8.28 -6.59
N GLN A 71 2.33 7.23 -7.40
CA GLN A 71 3.52 6.41 -7.52
C GLN A 71 4.67 7.12 -8.26
N PHE A 72 4.36 8.02 -9.20
CA PHE A 72 5.36 8.90 -9.83
C PHE A 72 5.94 9.93 -8.87
N THR A 73 5.11 10.49 -8.00
CA THR A 73 5.53 11.56 -7.08
C THR A 73 6.16 11.04 -5.80
N LYS A 74 5.69 9.89 -5.29
CA LYS A 74 6.07 9.32 -4.00
C LYS A 74 6.22 7.80 -4.10
N PRO A 75 7.22 7.28 -4.83
CA PRO A 75 7.33 5.85 -5.10
C PRO A 75 7.30 5.01 -3.82
N LEU A 76 6.43 3.99 -3.82
CA LEU A 76 6.33 2.98 -2.79
C LEU A 76 6.77 1.62 -3.37
N PRO A 77 7.87 1.02 -2.87
CA PRO A 77 8.33 -0.27 -3.36
C PRO A 77 7.30 -1.38 -3.17
N ASN A 78 7.21 -2.28 -4.14
CA ASN A 78 6.34 -3.47 -4.19
C ASN A 78 4.83 -3.17 -4.04
N ALA A 79 4.43 -1.94 -4.33
CA ALA A 79 3.03 -1.58 -4.53
C ALA A 79 2.58 -2.01 -5.93
N LEU A 80 1.27 -2.20 -6.10
CA LEU A 80 0.62 -2.44 -7.38
C LEU A 80 0.06 -1.12 -7.90
N VAL A 81 0.42 -0.73 -9.12
CA VAL A 81 -0.10 0.49 -9.73
C VAL A 81 -1.44 0.24 -10.42
N LEU A 82 -2.45 1.03 -10.04
CA LEU A 82 -3.72 1.13 -10.71
C LEU A 82 -3.60 2.12 -11.87
N VAL A 83 -3.88 1.64 -13.07
CA VAL A 83 -3.86 2.44 -14.31
C VAL A 83 -5.23 2.44 -14.97
N ASN A 84 -5.60 3.58 -15.55
CA ASN A 84 -6.76 3.68 -16.42
C ASN A 84 -6.39 3.29 -17.86
N LEU A 85 -7.39 2.92 -18.67
CA LEU A 85 -7.18 2.58 -20.09
C LEU A 85 -6.52 3.72 -20.89
N LYS A 86 -6.79 4.98 -20.53
CA LYS A 86 -6.15 6.15 -21.16
C LYS A 86 -4.66 6.25 -20.82
N GLU A 87 -4.29 6.01 -19.57
CA GLU A 87 -2.89 6.01 -19.11
C GLU A 87 -2.11 4.83 -19.69
N LEU A 88 -2.75 3.66 -19.79
CA LEU A 88 -2.19 2.48 -20.44
C LEU A 88 -1.86 2.76 -21.90
N SER A 89 -2.74 3.46 -22.63
CA SER A 89 -2.49 3.85 -24.02
C SER A 89 -1.36 4.87 -24.19
N SER A 90 -0.99 5.58 -23.12
CA SER A 90 0.06 6.60 -23.12
C SER A 90 1.45 6.03 -22.81
N ASP A 91 1.57 4.71 -22.58
CA ASP A 91 2.82 4.02 -22.23
C ASP A 91 3.54 4.56 -20.98
N ALA A 92 2.86 5.42 -20.19
CA ALA A 92 3.44 6.09 -19.03
C ALA A 92 3.95 5.08 -17.98
N PHE A 93 3.32 3.92 -17.86
CA PHE A 93 3.73 2.84 -16.96
C PHE A 93 5.18 2.36 -17.16
N LYS A 94 5.78 2.57 -18.33
CA LYS A 94 7.19 2.20 -18.61
C LYS A 94 8.21 3.07 -17.87
N LEU A 95 7.80 4.23 -17.37
CA LEU A 95 8.66 5.17 -16.62
C LEU A 95 8.66 4.87 -15.12
N LEU A 96 7.88 3.89 -14.66
CA LEU A 96 7.85 3.48 -13.27
C LEU A 96 9.15 2.74 -12.92
N PRO A 97 9.73 2.99 -11.72
CA PRO A 97 10.92 2.28 -11.27
C PRO A 97 10.63 0.79 -11.07
N GLU A 98 11.65 -0.07 -11.18
CA GLU A 98 11.47 -1.51 -10.93
C GLU A 98 10.99 -1.76 -9.49
N GLY A 99 10.07 -2.73 -9.32
CA GLY A 99 9.45 -3.01 -8.04
C GLY A 99 8.35 -2.02 -7.69
N THR A 100 7.56 -1.59 -8.67
CA THR A 100 6.41 -0.70 -8.59
C THR A 100 5.42 -1.11 -9.68
#